data_AF-A0A849BQ79-F1
#
_entry.id   AF-A0A849BQ79-F1
#
_cell.length_a   1.000
_cell.length_b   1.000
_cell.length_c   1.000
_cell.angle_alpha   90.00
_cell.angle_beta   90.00
_cell.angle_gamma   90.00
#
_symmetry.space_group_name_H-M   'P 1'
#
loop_
_entity.id
_entity.type
_entity.pdbx_description
1 polymer ?
#
loop_
_entity_poly.entity_id
_entity_poly.type
_entity_poly.pdbx_seq_one_letter_code
_entity_poly.pdbx_strand_id
1 'polypeptide(L)' 'MADNGRPMSTGRYVSKDKAGASSRSDAMVTRTRTAVTGRYVSQPERVAAARARVSADKKRGAVTAPWIIELAQQAG' A
#
# COMPACT_ATOMS: atom_id res chain seq x y z
N MET A 1 44.68 -0.80 11.61
CA MET A 1 44.56 0.47 10.85
C MET A 1 43.70 0.16 9.62
N ALA A 2 42.61 0.93 9.46
CA ALA A 2 41.69 1.02 8.30
C ALA A 2 40.91 -0.25 7.88
N ASP A 3 39.67 -0.23 7.38
CA ASP A 3 38.58 0.75 7.26
C ASP A 3 37.40 0.04 6.52
N ASN A 4 36.18 0.58 6.63
CA ASN A 4 35.03 0.44 5.71
C ASN A 4 34.09 -0.79 5.74
N GLY A 5 33.01 -0.61 6.50
CA GLY A 5 31.69 -0.45 5.86
C GLY A 5 30.97 -1.70 5.37
N ARG A 6 30.21 -2.34 6.26
CA ARG A 6 29.14 -3.29 5.89
C ARG A 6 28.10 -2.59 5.00
N PRO A 7 27.83 -3.03 3.76
CA PRO A 7 26.58 -2.67 3.11
C PRO A 7 25.48 -3.60 3.60
N MET A 8 24.70 -3.16 4.59
CA MET A 8 23.34 -3.69 4.79
C MET A 8 22.52 -3.21 3.60
N SER A 9 22.55 -3.99 2.51
CA SER A 9 21.73 -3.76 1.33
C SER A 9 20.27 -3.98 1.71
N THR A 10 19.57 -2.89 2.00
CA THR A 10 18.11 -2.85 2.02
C THR A 10 17.64 -3.20 0.62
N GLY A 11 17.15 -4.43 0.46
CA GLY A 11 16.67 -4.97 -0.80
C GLY A 11 15.59 -4.10 -1.43
N ARG A 12 16.03 -3.17 -2.28
CA ARG A 12 15.21 -2.43 -3.23
C ARG A 12 14.76 -3.44 -4.28
N TYR A 13 13.50 -3.86 -4.20
CA TYR A 13 12.86 -4.66 -5.26
C TYR A 13 12.89 -3.84 -6.56
N VAL A 14 13.80 -4.19 -7.46
CA VAL A 14 13.82 -3.69 -8.85
C VAL A 14 13.12 -4.76 -9.69
N SER A 15 11.82 -4.57 -9.97
CA SER A 15 11.14 -5.36 -10.99
C SER A 15 11.65 -4.93 -12.36
N LYS A 16 12.40 -5.84 -12.99
CA LYS A 16 12.97 -5.70 -14.33
C LYS A 16 12.07 -6.46 -15.29
N ASP A 17 11.05 -5.80 -15.81
CA ASP A 17 10.27 -6.32 -16.93
C ASP A 17 10.13 -5.21 -17.97
N LYS A 18 10.96 -5.34 -18.98
CA LYS A 18 11.12 -4.46 -20.13
C LYS A 18 10.06 -4.85 -21.16
N ALA A 19 9.01 -4.05 -21.33
CA ALA A 19 8.26 -3.98 -22.57
C ALA A 19 7.70 -2.55 -22.72
N GLY A 20 8.25 -1.82 -23.69
CA GLY A 20 7.77 -0.48 -24.02
C GLY A 20 6.44 -0.53 -24.75
N ALA A 21 5.56 0.43 -24.46
CA ALA A 21 4.64 1.02 -25.43
C ALA A 21 4.04 2.30 -24.81
N SER A 22 4.15 3.38 -25.56
CA SER A 22 3.73 4.74 -25.22
C SER A 22 2.21 4.89 -25.00
N SER A 23 1.87 6.01 -24.36
CA SER A 23 0.68 6.82 -24.64
C SER A 23 -0.66 6.39 -24.03
N ARG A 24 -0.94 6.89 -22.82
CA ARG A 24 -2.06 7.82 -22.49
C ARG A 24 -2.20 7.91 -20.96
N SER A 25 -2.52 9.10 -20.49
CA SER A 25 -2.69 9.50 -19.08
C SER A 25 -3.80 8.70 -18.38
N ASP A 26 -3.51 7.47 -17.96
CA ASP A 26 -4.32 6.73 -16.99
C ASP A 26 -3.74 7.04 -15.62
N ALA A 27 -4.49 7.81 -14.82
CA ALA A 27 -4.10 8.25 -13.49
C ALA A 27 -3.48 7.08 -12.71
N MET A 28 -2.26 7.27 -12.20
CA MET A 28 -1.47 6.21 -11.59
C MET A 28 -2.18 5.63 -10.35
N VAL A 29 -3.05 4.64 -10.57
CA VAL A 29 -3.68 3.89 -9.48
C VAL A 29 -2.58 3.05 -8.84
N THR A 30 -1.99 3.58 -7.77
CA THR A 30 -0.99 2.88 -6.97
C THR A 30 -1.61 1.58 -6.47
N ARG A 31 -1.16 0.46 -7.05
CA ARG A 31 -1.59 -0.90 -6.67
C ARG A 31 -0.58 -1.47 -5.69
N THR A 32 -1.03 -1.82 -4.49
CA THR A 32 -0.20 -2.45 -3.46
C THR A 32 -0.44 -3.95 -3.43
N ARG A 33 0.62 -4.76 -3.43
CA ARG A 33 0.49 -6.22 -3.27
C ARG A 33 0.20 -6.56 -1.81
N THR A 34 -0.90 -7.28 -1.57
CA THR A 34 -1.24 -7.79 -0.24
C THR A 34 -0.28 -8.89 0.17
N ALA A 35 0.36 -8.76 1.33
CA ALA A 35 1.26 -9.78 1.88
C ALA A 35 0.53 -11.09 2.25
N VAL A 36 -0.76 -11.00 2.56
CA VAL A 36 -1.59 -12.12 3.00
C VAL A 36 -2.08 -12.98 1.83
N THR A 37 -2.66 -12.36 0.79
CA THR A 37 -3.31 -13.08 -0.32
C THR A 37 -2.50 -13.04 -1.61
N GLY A 38 -1.40 -12.28 -1.65
CA GLY A 38 -0.59 -12.06 -2.85
C GLY A 38 -1.27 -11.23 -3.94
N ARG A 39 -2.51 -10.78 -3.73
CA ARG A 39 -3.31 -10.01 -4.71
C ARG A 39 -2.89 -8.55 -4.74
N TYR A 40 -3.03 -7.91 -5.89
CA TYR A 40 -2.83 -6.47 -6.03
C TYR A 40 -4.14 -5.74 -5.73
N VAL A 41 -4.09 -4.86 -4.73
CA VAL A 41 -5.24 -4.06 -4.29
C VAL A 41 -4.99 -2.61 -4.67
N SER A 42 -5.99 -1.99 -5.30
CA SER A 42 -5.95 -0.57 -5.66
C SER A 42 -6.09 0.31 -4.42
N GLN A 43 -5.50 1.51 -4.43
CA GLN A 43 -5.70 2.50 -3.37
C GLN A 43 -7.18 2.74 -3.01
N PRO A 44 -8.13 2.95 -3.96
CA PRO A 44 -9.53 3.12 -3.62
C PRO A 44 -10.15 1.89 -2.93
N GLU A 45 -9.75 0.67 -3.31
CA GLU A 45 -10.22 -0.56 -2.65
C GLU A 45 -9.72 -0.64 -1.19
N ARG A 46 -8.47 -0.21 -0.93
CA ARG A 46 -7.94 -0.12 0.44
C ARG A 46 -8.72 0.87 1.31
N VAL A 47 -9.03 2.04 0.76
CA VAL A 47 -9.81 3.07 1.46
C VAL A 47 -11.24 2.59 1.73
N ALA A 48 -11.89 1.95 0.75
CA ALA A 48 -13.21 1.37 0.92
C ALA A 48 -13.23 0.30 2.02
N ALA A 49 -12.24 -0.59 2.03
CA ALA A 49 -12.08 -1.59 3.08
C ALA A 49 -11.85 -0.97 4.46
N ALA A 50 -11.04 0.09 4.55
CA ALA A 50 -10.81 0.82 5.81
C ALA A 50 -12.11 1.45 6.35
N ARG A 51 -12.91 2.09 5.49
CA ARG A 51 -14.22 2.66 5.86
C ARG A 51 -15.22 1.60 6.33
N ALA A 52 -15.26 0.46 5.65
CA ALA A 52 -16.09 -0.67 6.06
C ALA A 52 -15.69 -1.16 7.47
N ARG A 53 -14.39 -1.24 7.75
CA ARG A 53 -13.87 -1.66 9.04
C ARG A 53 -14.21 -0.68 10.17
N VAL A 54 -13.99 0.63 9.97
CA VAL A 54 -14.39 1.67 10.92
C VAL A 54 -15.88 1.57 11.26
N SER A 55 -16.72 1.36 10.24
CA SER A 55 -18.17 1.23 10.43
C SER A 55 -18.55 -0.04 11.19
N ALA A 56 -17.87 -1.16 10.93
CA ALA A 56 -18.09 -2.42 11.62
C ALA A 56 -17.65 -2.35 13.09
N ASP A 57 -16.48 -1.77 13.35
CA ASP A 57 -15.94 -1.61 14.70
C ASP A 57 -16.85 -0.70 15.54
N LYS A 58 -17.34 0.41 14.96
CA LYS A 58 -18.33 1.29 15.62
C LYS A 58 -19.59 0.54 16.03
N LYS A 59 -20.11 -0.35 15.17
CA LYS A 59 -21.29 -1.17 15.48
C LYS A 59 -21.03 -2.22 16.57
N ARG A 60 -19.79 -2.70 16.66
CA ARG A 60 -19.36 -3.70 17.65
C ARG A 60 -18.88 -3.09 18.97
N GLY A 61 -18.79 -1.77 19.06
CA GLY A 61 -18.17 -1.09 20.21
C GLY A 61 -16.66 -1.35 20.32
N ALA A 62 -16.01 -1.73 19.21
CA ALA A 62 -14.58 -1.97 19.15
C ALA A 62 -13.82 -0.68 18.79
N VAL A 63 -12.60 -0.57 19.29
CA VAL A 63 -11.70 0.55 18.95
C VAL A 63 -11.00 0.23 17.63
N THR A 64 -11.21 1.07 16.63
CA THR A 64 -10.46 1.00 15.37
C THR A 64 -9.06 1.59 15.55
N ALA A 65 -8.05 0.95 14.97
CA ALA A 65 -6.68 1.45 15.03
C ALA A 65 -6.52 2.80 14.29
N PRO A 66 -5.69 3.75 14.80
CA PRO A 66 -5.52 5.08 14.21
C PRO A 66 -5.14 5.06 12.73
N TRP A 67 -4.20 4.20 12.33
CA TRP A 67 -3.76 4.12 10.92
C TRP A 67 -4.88 3.69 9.95
N ILE A 68 -5.88 2.94 10.41
CA ILE A 68 -7.05 2.55 9.61
C ILE A 68 -7.99 3.75 9.46
N ILE A 69 -8.15 4.54 10.52
CA ILE A 69 -8.95 5.76 10.53
C ILE A 69 -8.33 6.80 9.58
N GLU A 70 -7.02 6.98 9.62
CA GLU A 70 -6.27 7.83 8.69
C GLU A 70 -6.44 7.35 7.25
N LEU A 71 -6.28 6.04 7.00
CA LEU A 71 -6.46 5.45 5.68
C LEU A 71 -7.89 5.64 5.14
N ALA A 72 -8.91 5.57 5.99
CA ALA A 72 -10.30 5.80 5.60
C ALA A 72 -10.57 7.27 5.17
N GLN A 73 -9.77 8.21 5.69
CA GLN A 73 -9.87 9.65 5.43
C GLN A 73 -9.06 10.11 4.19
N GLN A 74 -8.14 9.29 3.68
CA GLN A 74 -7.26 9.64 2.55
C GLN A 74 -7.96 9.85 1.19
N ALA A 75 -9.29 9.71 1.10
CA ALA A 75 -10.01 10.01 -0.14
C ALA A 75 -10.54 11.44 -0.14
N GLY A 76 -9.75 12.33 -0.74
CA GLY A 76 -10.12 13.66 -1.25
C GLY A 76 -9.66 13.77 -2.69
#